data_AF-A0A382LD13-F1
#
_entry.id   AF-A0A382LD13-F1
#
_cell.length_a   1.000
_cell.length_b   1.000
_cell.length_c   1.000
_cell.angle_alpha   90.00
_cell.angle_beta   90.00
_cell.angle_gamma   90.00
#
_symmetry.space_group_name_H-M   'P 1'
#
loop_
_entity.id
_entity.type
_entity.pdbx_description
1 polymer ?
#
loop_
_entity_poly.entity_id
_entity_poly.type
_entity_poly.pdbx_seq_one_letter_code
_entity_poly.pdbx_strand_id
1 'polypeptide(L)'
;MKQITLITLLGSLSVLHAGDWTQFRGPQGNGVSSETGLPTTLSEKNLKWTVELPGRGLSGVLVLGENILVSCSSGTTQTRLHILCLNAKDGSLKWQRQF
;
A
#
# COMPACT_ATOMS: atom_id res chain seq x y z
N MET A 1 45.17 -32.24 -14.48
CA MET A 1 43.69 -32.15 -14.41
C MET A 1 43.34 -31.07 -13.38
N LYS A 2 42.33 -30.27 -13.71
CA LYS A 2 41.99 -28.98 -13.08
C LYS A 2 41.34 -29.19 -11.71
N GLN A 3 41.67 -28.34 -10.73
CA GLN A 3 40.76 -28.00 -9.64
C GLN A 3 40.63 -26.49 -9.58
N ILE A 4 39.48 -25.99 -10.03
CA ILE A 4 39.06 -24.61 -9.92
C ILE A 4 38.16 -24.56 -8.68
N THR A 5 38.65 -23.97 -7.59
CA THR A 5 37.87 -23.78 -6.37
C THR A 5 36.93 -22.58 -6.57
N LEU A 6 35.62 -22.84 -6.66
CA LEU A 6 34.58 -21.81 -6.77
C LEU A 6 34.20 -21.33 -5.36
N ILE A 7 34.65 -20.13 -4.97
CA ILE A 7 34.24 -19.47 -3.73
C ILE A 7 32.88 -18.80 -3.97
N THR A 8 31.80 -19.38 -3.44
CA THR A 8 30.46 -18.79 -3.51
C THR A 8 30.34 -17.71 -2.43
N LEU A 9 30.38 -16.44 -2.82
CA LEU A 9 30.09 -15.31 -1.93
C LEU A 9 28.59 -15.30 -1.63
N LEU A 10 28.19 -15.88 -0.49
CA LEU A 10 26.83 -15.76 0.05
C LEU A 10 26.64 -14.33 0.59
N GLY A 11 26.44 -13.37 -0.32
CA GLY A 11 26.01 -12.03 0.03
C GLY A 11 24.59 -12.07 0.58
N SER A 12 24.40 -11.60 1.81
CA SER A 12 23.08 -11.40 2.40
C SER A 12 22.28 -10.40 1.55
N LEU A 13 21.32 -10.90 0.77
CA LEU A 13 20.35 -10.04 0.09
C LEU A 13 19.42 -9.45 1.15
N SER A 14 19.68 -8.21 1.53
CA SER A 14 18.74 -7.41 2.31
C SER A 14 17.55 -7.09 1.42
N VAL A 15 16.41 -7.75 1.63
CA VAL A 15 15.17 -7.40 0.95
C VAL A 15 14.66 -6.10 1.58
N LEU A 16 14.80 -5.00 0.84
CA LEU A 16 14.23 -3.72 1.24
C LEU A 16 12.71 -3.83 1.20
N HIS A 17 12.08 -3.79 2.37
CA HIS A 17 10.62 -3.71 2.48
C HIS A 17 10.22 -2.26 2.75
N ALA A 18 9.19 -1.79 2.05
CA ALA A 18 8.51 -0.55 2.43
C ALA A 18 7.92 -0.72 3.84
N GLY A 19 7.85 0.38 4.59
CA GLY A 19 7.25 0.37 5.93
C GLY A 19 5.72 0.26 5.87
N ASP A 20 5.15 -0.36 6.90
CA ASP A 20 3.68 -0.43 7.05
C ASP A 20 3.10 0.86 7.65
N TRP A 21 1.84 1.14 7.31
CA TRP A 21 1.04 2.21 7.88
C TRP A 21 -0.20 1.60 8.56
N THR A 22 0.00 1.06 9.75
CA THR A 22 -0.95 0.13 10.41
C THR A 22 -2.06 0.80 11.21
N GLN A 23 -2.03 2.12 11.40
CA GLN A 23 -3.00 2.85 12.21
C GLN A 23 -3.21 4.29 11.76
N PHE A 24 -4.19 4.96 12.35
CA PHE A 24 -4.41 6.39 12.13
C PHE A 24 -3.14 7.18 12.46
N ARG A 25 -2.70 8.01 11.51
CA ARG A 25 -1.44 8.77 11.59
C ARG A 25 -0.16 7.91 11.64
N GLY A 26 -0.23 6.66 11.20
CA GLY A 26 0.95 5.85 10.87
C GLY A 26 1.61 5.16 12.07
N PRO A 27 2.74 4.47 11.85
CA PRO A 27 3.34 3.59 12.84
C PRO A 27 3.74 4.31 14.14
N GLN A 28 4.07 5.60 14.06
CA GLN A 28 4.40 6.44 15.22
C GLN A 28 3.22 7.30 15.70
N GLY A 29 2.05 7.22 15.06
CA GLY A 29 0.87 8.01 15.42
C GLY A 29 1.02 9.52 15.21
N ASN A 30 2.10 9.96 14.55
CA ASN A 30 2.47 11.37 14.37
C ASN A 30 2.11 11.94 12.99
N GLY A 31 1.67 11.09 12.05
CA GLY A 31 1.25 11.47 10.70
C GLY A 31 2.40 11.74 9.73
N VAL A 32 3.61 11.29 10.09
CA VAL A 32 4.84 11.54 9.32
C VAL A 32 5.43 10.22 8.84
N SER A 33 5.82 10.19 7.58
CA SER A 33 6.57 9.08 6.98
C SER A 33 8.06 9.44 6.88
N SER A 34 8.93 8.44 6.96
CA SER A 34 10.39 8.61 6.88
C SER A 34 10.93 8.56 5.45
N GLU A 35 10.07 8.25 4.49
CA GLU A 35 10.37 8.10 3.08
C GLU A 35 10.83 9.43 2.49
N THR A 36 11.84 9.36 1.62
CA THR A 36 12.45 10.51 0.96
C THR A 36 12.33 10.38 -0.55
N GLY A 37 12.60 11.47 -1.29
CA GLY A 37 12.51 11.45 -2.75
C GLY A 37 11.08 11.35 -3.30
N LEU A 38 10.07 11.60 -2.46
CA LEU A 38 8.67 11.64 -2.88
C LEU A 38 8.39 12.90 -3.71
N PRO A 39 7.50 12.82 -4.72
CA PRO A 39 7.12 13.98 -5.50
C PRO A 39 6.38 15.01 -4.63
N THR A 40 6.76 16.28 -4.76
CA THR A 40 6.11 17.41 -4.05
C THR A 40 4.91 17.97 -4.79
N THR A 41 4.65 17.51 -6.01
CA THR A 41 3.48 17.86 -6.83
C THR A 41 2.93 16.59 -7.44
N LEU A 42 1.62 16.40 -7.40
CA LEU A 42 0.95 15.23 -8.00
C LEU A 42 0.37 15.59 -9.37
N SER A 43 0.59 14.74 -10.36
CA SER A 43 0.09 14.87 -11.73
C SER A 43 -0.03 13.49 -12.39
N GLU A 44 -0.67 13.40 -13.54
CA GLU A 44 -0.74 12.13 -14.29
C GLU A 44 0.64 11.53 -14.63
N LYS A 45 1.70 12.35 -14.69
CA LYS A 45 3.06 11.88 -15.00
C LYS A 45 3.72 11.08 -13.88
N ASN A 46 3.30 11.29 -12.63
CA ASN A 46 3.91 10.64 -11.46
C ASN A 46 2.90 9.91 -10.57
N LEU A 47 1.62 9.96 -10.92
CA LEU A 47 0.58 9.14 -10.35
C LEU A 47 0.78 7.69 -10.80
N LYS A 48 0.94 6.76 -9.83
CA LYS A 48 1.16 5.35 -10.14
C LYS A 48 -0.10 4.63 -10.58
N TRP A 49 -1.21 4.89 -9.89
CA TRP A 49 -2.52 4.34 -10.18
C TRP A 49 -3.59 5.12 -9.40
N THR A 50 -4.83 4.97 -9.84
CA THR A 50 -6.03 5.40 -9.13
C THR A 50 -7.07 4.30 -9.21
N VAL A 51 -7.99 4.29 -8.26
CA VAL A 51 -9.12 3.37 -8.27
C VAL A 51 -10.38 4.13 -7.86
N GLU A 52 -11.48 3.85 -8.54
CA GLU A 52 -12.78 4.38 -8.15
C GLU A 52 -13.31 3.56 -6.97
N LEU A 53 -13.74 4.26 -5.91
CA LEU A 53 -14.39 3.61 -4.78
C LEU A 53 -15.88 3.42 -5.07
N PRO A 54 -16.51 2.33 -4.60
CA PRO A 54 -17.96 2.09 -4.72
C PRO A 54 -18.86 3.12 -4.06
N GLY A 55 -18.29 4.14 -3.42
CA GLY A 55 -19.00 5.20 -2.72
C GLY A 55 -18.05 6.19 -2.07
N ARG A 56 -18.56 6.96 -1.12
CA ARG A 56 -17.81 8.01 -0.42
C ARG A 56 -16.74 7.40 0.48
N GLY A 57 -15.48 7.76 0.28
CA GLY A 57 -14.39 7.42 1.21
C GLY A 57 -14.56 8.13 2.56
N LEU A 58 -14.42 7.39 3.65
CA LEU A 58 -14.63 7.90 5.02
C LEU A 58 -13.40 7.78 5.92
N SER A 59 -12.45 6.91 5.57
CA SER A 59 -11.28 6.60 6.39
C SER A 59 -9.98 7.18 5.83
N GLY A 60 -8.94 7.14 6.67
CA GLY A 60 -7.57 7.09 6.19
C GLY A 60 -7.26 5.76 5.49
N VAL A 61 -6.01 5.59 5.08
CA VAL A 61 -5.52 4.38 4.41
C VAL A 61 -4.68 3.56 5.38
N LEU A 62 -4.87 2.24 5.36
CA LEU A 62 -3.94 1.30 6.00
C LEU A 62 -3.07 0.63 4.94
N VAL A 63 -1.77 0.53 5.19
CA VAL A 63 -0.81 -0.18 4.35
C VAL A 63 -0.21 -1.31 5.17
N LEU A 64 -0.34 -2.55 4.68
CA LEU A 64 0.12 -3.79 5.32
C LEU A 64 0.77 -4.68 4.25
N GLY A 65 2.10 -4.55 4.11
CA GLY A 65 2.85 -5.12 3.00
C GLY A 65 2.28 -4.67 1.66
N GLU A 66 1.84 -5.62 0.84
CA GLU A 66 1.25 -5.34 -0.47
C GLU A 66 -0.26 -5.02 -0.42
N ASN A 67 -0.85 -4.92 0.77
CA ASN A 67 -2.28 -4.69 0.93
C ASN A 67 -2.56 -3.24 1.34
N ILE A 68 -3.47 -2.60 0.62
CA ILE A 68 -4.05 -1.30 0.97
C ILE A 68 -5.48 -1.53 1.40
N LEU A 69 -5.81 -1.18 2.65
CA LEU A 69 -7.18 -1.28 3.16
C LEU A 69 -7.80 0.11 3.32
N VAL A 70 -9.01 0.23 2.81
CA VAL A 70 -9.84 1.45 2.88
C VAL A 70 -11.28 1.10 3.16
N SER A 71 -12.01 2.03 3.79
CA SER A 71 -13.45 1.93 3.93
C SER A 71 -14.18 3.04 3.19
N CYS A 72 -15.35 2.70 2.67
CA CYS A 72 -16.27 3.66 2.04
C CYS A 72 -17.72 3.32 2.38
N SER A 73 -18.61 4.29 2.23
CA SER A 73 -20.06 4.11 2.33
C SER A 73 -20.73 4.39 0.99
N SER A 74 -21.80 3.66 0.67
CA SER A 74 -22.59 3.90 -0.55
C SER A 74 -24.10 3.87 -0.29
N GLY A 75 -24.86 4.10 -1.37
CA GLY A 75 -26.32 4.22 -1.35
C GLY A 75 -26.77 5.65 -1.04
N THR A 76 -28.05 5.92 -1.29
CA THR A 76 -28.64 7.25 -1.12
C THR A 76 -28.54 7.78 0.31
N THR A 77 -28.61 6.89 1.30
CA THR A 77 -28.49 7.22 2.74
C THR A 77 -27.10 6.96 3.32
N GLN A 78 -26.12 6.52 2.52
CA GLN A 78 -24.75 6.21 2.96
C GLN A 78 -24.69 5.14 4.08
N THR A 79 -25.66 4.23 4.12
CA THR A 79 -25.77 3.20 5.16
C THR A 79 -25.12 1.87 4.78
N ARG A 80 -24.81 1.66 3.49
CA ARG A 80 -24.09 0.46 3.05
C ARG A 80 -22.61 0.67 3.27
N LEU A 81 -21.99 -0.14 4.12
CA LEU A 81 -20.58 -0.01 4.46
C LEU A 81 -19.75 -0.98 3.62
N HIS A 82 -18.57 -0.54 3.21
CA HIS A 82 -17.64 -1.34 2.45
C HIS A 82 -16.27 -1.33 3.10
N ILE A 83 -15.61 -2.48 3.10
CA ILE A 83 -14.18 -2.62 3.36
C ILE A 83 -13.56 -3.20 2.09
N LEU A 84 -12.58 -2.51 1.53
CA LEU A 84 -11.86 -2.93 0.34
C LEU A 84 -10.42 -3.25 0.73
N CYS A 85 -9.87 -4.31 0.14
CA CYS A 85 -8.44 -4.58 0.12
C CYS A 85 -7.95 -4.51 -1.32
N LEU A 86 -7.00 -3.62 -1.56
CA LEU A 86 -6.40 -3.33 -2.85
C LEU A 86 -4.95 -3.80 -2.86
N ASN A 87 -4.45 -4.16 -4.03
CA ASN A 87 -3.02 -4.43 -4.24
C ASN A 87 -2.25 -3.09 -4.31
N ALA A 88 -1.23 -2.92 -3.47
CA ALA A 88 -0.43 -1.69 -3.43
C ALA A 88 0.32 -1.39 -4.74
N LYS A 89 0.62 -2.43 -5.54
CA LYS A 89 1.38 -2.31 -6.78
C LYS A 89 0.60 -1.61 -7.89
N ASP A 90 -0.68 -1.93 -8.04
CA ASP A 90 -1.48 -1.53 -9.19
C ASP A 90 -2.91 -1.06 -8.86
N GLY A 91 -3.30 -1.06 -7.59
CA GLY A 91 -4.63 -0.66 -7.14
C GLY A 91 -5.72 -1.70 -7.41
N SER A 92 -5.39 -2.89 -7.93
CA SER A 92 -6.38 -3.93 -8.21
C SER A 92 -7.10 -4.41 -6.95
N LEU A 93 -8.41 -4.64 -7.05
CA LEU A 93 -9.22 -5.15 -5.95
C LEU A 93 -8.84 -6.61 -5.66
N LYS A 94 -8.35 -6.89 -4.44
CA LYS A 94 -8.09 -8.25 -3.96
C LYS A 94 -9.35 -8.87 -3.38
N TRP A 95 -10.08 -8.12 -2.56
CA TRP A 95 -11.37 -8.52 -2.02
C TRP A 95 -12.16 -7.31 -1.51
N GLN A 96 -13.47 -7.49 -1.40
CA GLN A 96 -14.39 -6.52 -0.81
C GLN A 96 -15.36 -7.22 0.13
N ARG A 97 -15.65 -6.57 1.26
CA ARG A 97 -16.74 -6.95 2.16
C ARG A 97 -17.75 -5.82 2.27
N GLN A 98 -19.03 -6.16 2.32
CA GLN A 98 -20.13 -5.21 2.48
C GLN A 98 -20.92 -5.53 3.77
N PHE A 99 -21.49 -4.50 4.38
CA PHE A 99 -22.36 -4.57 5.55
C PHE A 99 -23.58 -3.67 5.35
#